data_AF-A0A1M5G8K8-F1
#
_entry.id   AF-A0A1M5G8K8-F1
#
_cell.length_a   1.000
_cell.length_b   1.000
_cell.length_c   1.000
_cell.angle_alpha   90.00
_cell.angle_beta   90.00
_cell.angle_gamma   90.00
#
_symmetry.space_group_name_H-M   'P 1'
#
loop_
_entity.id
_entity.type
_entity.pdbx_description
1 polymer ?
#
loop_
_entity_poly.entity_id
_entity_poly.type
_entity_poly.pdbx_seq_one_letter_code
_entity_poly.pdbx_strand_id
1 'polypeptide(L)'
;MTVNGVVDIVAHSMGFAYSLGMIEVLQQEGITIGNYYVLAPENACSGSVLSGLEDRTWQYGSDERTTKENPIEIQDGVAPQCAMNGIDDLKRIKIPIKQRTPEQLGFTASHSIVNYDWIFSTITKEQKGYVKTRN
;
A
#
# COMPACT_ATOMS: atom_id res chain seq x y z
N MET A 1 32.20 -2.37 0.20
CA MET A 1 31.62 -3.55 -0.47
C MET A 1 30.26 -3.11 -0.95
N THR A 2 30.06 -2.92 -2.26
CA THR A 2 28.78 -2.44 -2.79
C THR A 2 27.87 -3.65 -2.98
N VAL A 3 26.73 -3.68 -2.30
CA VAL A 3 25.76 -4.76 -2.43
C VAL A 3 24.92 -4.49 -3.67
N ASN A 4 25.25 -5.15 -4.78
CA ASN A 4 24.44 -5.09 -6.00
C ASN A 4 23.24 -6.03 -5.87
N GLY A 5 22.11 -5.49 -5.43
CA GLY A 5 20.85 -6.22 -5.30
C GLY A 5 19.66 -5.34 -5.65
N VAL A 6 18.60 -5.98 -6.16
CA VAL A 6 17.29 -5.34 -6.29
C VAL A 6 16.43 -5.81 -5.13
N VAL A 7 15.71 -4.93 -4.44
CA VAL A 7 14.82 -5.29 -3.31
C VAL A 7 13.42 -4.72 -3.56
N ASP A 8 12.39 -5.56 -3.41
CA ASP A 8 11.01 -5.09 -3.36
C ASP A 8 10.64 -4.85 -1.91
N ILE A 9 9.89 -3.78 -1.65
CA ILE A 9 9.51 -3.40 -0.29
C ILE A 9 8.00 -3.48 -0.18
N VAL A 10 7.55 -4.10 0.91
CA VAL A 10 6.15 -4.11 1.32
C VAL A 10 6.07 -3.37 2.65
N ALA A 11 5.18 -2.39 2.75
CA ALA A 11 4.97 -1.60 3.94
C ALA A 11 3.49 -1.64 4.32
N HIS A 12 3.19 -1.77 5.61
CA HIS A 12 1.83 -1.76 6.14
C HIS A 12 1.68 -0.64 7.17
N SER A 13 0.52 0.04 7.20
CA SER A 13 0.22 1.06 8.22
C SER A 13 1.27 2.18 8.25
N MET A 14 1.73 2.60 9.44
CA MET A 14 2.86 3.53 9.64
C MET A 14 4.18 3.01 9.07
N GLY A 15 4.26 1.72 8.74
CA GLY A 15 5.39 1.14 8.01
C GLY A 15 5.74 1.95 6.77
N PHE A 16 4.75 2.58 6.10
CA PHE A 16 4.97 3.50 4.99
C PHE A 16 5.99 4.60 5.32
N ALA A 17 5.80 5.31 6.44
CA ALA A 17 6.67 6.41 6.83
C ALA A 17 8.08 5.92 7.16
N TYR A 18 8.19 4.79 7.87
CA TYR A 18 9.49 4.21 8.21
C TYR A 18 10.23 3.70 6.98
N SER A 19 9.54 3.06 6.03
CA SER A 19 10.18 2.54 4.83
C SER A 19 10.68 3.63 3.90
N LEU A 20 10.12 4.84 3.90
CA LEU A 20 10.69 5.97 3.15
C LEU A 20 12.13 6.25 3.61
N GLY A 21 12.38 6.36 4.92
CA GLY A 21 13.73 6.57 5.45
C GLY A 21 14.66 5.39 5.18
N MET A 22 14.15 4.15 5.28
CA MET A 22 14.93 2.96 4.96
C MET A 22 15.32 2.91 3.48
N ILE A 23 14.39 3.23 2.58
CA ILE A 23 14.63 3.26 1.13
C ILE A 23 15.76 4.23 0.79
N GLU A 24 15.74 5.42 1.39
CA GLU A 24 16.75 6.44 1.14
C GLU A 24 18.16 5.91 1.48
N VAL A 25 18.32 5.27 2.64
CA VAL A 25 19.59 4.65 3.05
C VAL A 25 19.98 3.50 2.11
N LEU A 26 19.05 2.62 1.74
CA LEU A 26 19.34 1.52 0.82
C LEU A 26 19.82 2.02 -0.55
N GLN A 27 19.18 3.08 -1.08
CA GLN A 27 19.59 3.69 -2.34
C GLN A 27 20.98 4.34 -2.26
N GLN A 28 21.33 4.97 -1.14
CA GLN A 28 22.66 5.53 -0.89
C GLN A 28 23.75 4.45 -0.87
N GLU A 29 23.43 3.24 -0.37
CA GLU A 29 24.32 2.07 -0.38
C GLU A 29 24.38 1.34 -1.75
N GLY A 30 23.69 1.87 -2.76
CA GLY A 30 23.68 1.33 -4.13
C GLY A 30 22.67 0.20 -4.37
N ILE A 31 21.75 -0.05 -3.42
CA ILE A 31 20.70 -1.05 -3.58
C ILE A 31 19.57 -0.46 -4.42
N THR A 32 19.17 -1.18 -5.46
CA THR A 32 18.07 -0.75 -6.33
C THR A 32 16.74 -1.19 -5.71
N ILE A 33 15.82 -0.25 -5.50
CA ILE A 33 14.44 -0.61 -5.16
C ILE A 33 13.72 -1.03 -6.44
N GLY A 34 13.08 -2.20 -6.43
CA GLY A 34 12.29 -2.72 -7.54
C GLY A 34 10.90 -2.12 -7.55
N ASN A 35 9.98 -2.72 -6.80
CA ASN A 35 8.62 -2.30 -6.56
C ASN A 35 8.42 -1.95 -5.09
N TYR A 36 7.50 -1.03 -4.83
CA TYR A 36 7.13 -0.61 -3.49
C TYR A 36 5.62 -0.75 -3.31
N TYR A 37 5.20 -1.69 -2.47
CA TYR A 37 3.80 -2.01 -2.23
C TYR A 37 3.40 -1.51 -0.84
N VAL A 38 2.47 -0.56 -0.79
CA VAL A 38 2.07 0.09 0.46
C VAL A 38 0.62 -0.28 0.77
N LEU A 39 0.43 -0.96 1.88
CA LEU A 39 -0.83 -1.57 2.31
C LEU A 39 -1.38 -0.80 3.51
N ALA A 40 -2.63 -0.35 3.43
CA ALA A 40 -3.28 0.41 4.49
C ALA A 40 -2.44 1.59 5.06
N PRO A 41 -1.80 2.45 4.25
CA PRO A 41 -0.89 3.45 4.82
C PRO A 41 -1.60 4.45 5.71
N GLU A 42 -1.06 4.64 6.91
CA GLU A 42 -1.50 5.67 7.83
C GLU A 42 -0.99 7.04 7.39
N ASN A 43 -1.91 8.01 7.31
CA ASN A 43 -1.60 9.41 7.01
C ASN A 43 -0.73 9.60 5.75
N ALA A 44 -0.98 8.80 4.72
CA ALA A 44 -0.15 8.68 3.52
C ALA A 44 0.04 10.01 2.75
N CYS A 45 -0.93 10.91 2.86
CA CYS A 45 -0.96 12.23 2.27
C CYS A 45 -0.10 13.28 3.00
N SER A 46 0.46 12.95 4.18
CA SER A 46 1.40 13.85 4.87
C SER A 46 2.84 13.70 4.38
N GLY A 47 3.16 12.62 3.67
CA GLY A 47 4.46 12.38 3.04
C GLY A 47 4.35 12.30 1.51
N SER A 48 5.49 12.10 0.85
CA SER A 48 5.55 11.81 -0.58
C SER A 48 6.46 10.62 -0.83
N VAL A 49 6.17 9.86 -1.88
CA VAL A 49 7.09 8.86 -2.40
C VAL A 49 8.38 9.54 -2.85
N LEU A 50 9.51 8.85 -2.64
CA LEU A 50 10.83 9.30 -3.07
C LEU A 50 10.94 9.34 -4.59
N SER A 51 11.70 10.30 -5.10
CA SER A 51 11.86 10.47 -6.54
C SER A 51 12.49 9.24 -7.20
N GLY A 52 11.96 8.83 -8.34
CA GLY A 52 12.36 7.62 -9.07
C GLY A 52 11.62 6.35 -8.66
N LEU A 53 10.71 6.40 -7.68
CA LEU A 53 9.86 5.27 -7.26
C LEU A 53 8.39 5.44 -7.62
N GLU A 54 7.98 6.61 -8.11
CA GLU A 54 6.60 6.96 -8.47
C GLU A 54 6.01 5.90 -9.41
N ASP A 55 6.83 5.43 -10.36
CA ASP A 55 6.36 4.49 -11.36
C ASP A 55 6.12 3.07 -10.84
N ARG A 56 6.79 2.72 -9.75
CA ARG A 56 6.91 1.35 -9.22
C ARG A 56 6.25 1.21 -7.85
N THR A 57 5.57 2.26 -7.40
CA THR A 57 4.85 2.30 -6.13
C THR A 57 3.36 2.07 -6.35
N TRP A 58 2.76 1.23 -5.52
CA TRP A 58 1.32 0.98 -5.49
C TRP A 58 0.78 1.11 -4.07
N GLN A 59 -0.37 1.78 -3.95
CA GLN A 59 -1.11 1.90 -2.70
C GLN A 59 -2.31 0.95 -2.73
N TYR A 60 -2.49 0.13 -1.72
CA TYR A 60 -3.67 -0.71 -1.53
C TYR A 60 -4.35 -0.35 -0.22
N GLY A 61 -5.67 -0.26 -0.23
CA GLY A 61 -6.34 0.37 0.89
C GLY A 61 -7.85 0.40 0.84
N SER A 62 -8.49 0.89 1.88
CA SER A 62 -9.91 1.24 1.87
C SER A 62 -10.17 2.58 1.17
N ASP A 63 -11.45 2.89 0.95
CA ASP A 63 -11.92 4.06 0.21
C ASP A 63 -12.81 4.97 1.06
N GLU A 64 -12.25 5.48 2.15
CA GLU A 64 -12.94 6.29 3.15
C GLU A 64 -13.52 7.57 2.56
N ARG A 65 -12.96 8.05 1.44
CA ARG A 65 -13.51 9.21 0.74
C ARG A 65 -14.89 8.94 0.16
N THR A 66 -15.13 7.74 -0.40
CA THR A 66 -16.44 7.37 -0.95
C THR A 66 -17.31 6.65 0.08
N THR A 67 -16.69 6.08 1.11
CA THR A 67 -17.39 5.32 2.17
C THR A 67 -17.56 6.09 3.46
N LYS A 68 -17.31 7.41 3.49
CA LYS A 68 -17.45 8.24 4.70
C LYS A 68 -18.83 8.14 5.37
N GLU A 69 -19.88 7.91 4.56
CA GLU A 69 -21.26 7.75 5.03
C GLU A 69 -21.56 6.33 5.54
N ASN A 70 -20.65 5.38 5.33
CA ASN A 70 -20.85 4.02 5.82
C ASN A 70 -20.80 4.02 7.36
N PRO A 71 -21.48 3.09 8.02
CA PRO A 71 -21.33 2.92 9.46
C PRO A 71 -19.87 2.64 9.86
N ILE A 72 -19.42 3.18 11.00
CA ILE A 72 -18.02 3.10 11.43
C ILE A 72 -17.57 1.65 11.66
N GLU A 73 -18.51 0.77 12.01
CA GLU A 73 -18.32 -0.66 12.20
C GLU A 73 -17.99 -1.43 10.91
N ILE A 74 -18.01 -0.78 9.74
CA ILE A 74 -17.54 -1.37 8.47
C ILE A 74 -16.40 -0.59 7.83
N GLN A 75 -15.85 0.42 8.51
CA GLN A 75 -14.74 1.24 8.05
C GLN A 75 -13.41 0.84 8.70
N ASP A 76 -12.30 1.19 8.04
CA ASP A 76 -10.99 1.26 8.70
C ASP A 76 -10.95 2.53 9.57
N GLY A 77 -11.14 2.31 10.87
CA GLY A 77 -11.12 3.39 11.85
C GLY A 77 -9.74 3.66 12.44
N VAL A 78 -8.80 2.72 12.29
CA VAL A 78 -7.40 2.91 12.72
C VAL A 78 -6.72 3.92 11.82
N ALA A 79 -6.93 3.79 10.52
CA ALA A 79 -6.27 4.61 9.52
C ALA A 79 -7.26 5.05 8.44
N PRO A 80 -7.99 6.16 8.62
CA PRO A 80 -8.75 6.74 7.51
C PRO A 80 -7.80 7.09 6.36
N GLN A 81 -7.86 6.33 5.26
CA GLN A 81 -6.79 6.34 4.27
C GLN A 81 -6.95 7.47 3.26
N CYS A 82 -5.91 8.28 3.14
CA CYS A 82 -5.75 9.27 2.08
C CYS A 82 -4.80 8.76 0.99
N ALA A 83 -4.85 9.40 -0.19
CA ALA A 83 -3.95 9.07 -1.29
C ALA A 83 -2.51 9.49 -0.94
N MET A 84 -1.55 8.65 -1.30
CA MET A 84 -0.12 8.98 -1.22
C MET A 84 0.23 10.09 -2.20
N ASN A 85 1.08 11.04 -1.79
CA ASN A 85 1.62 12.02 -2.74
C ASN A 85 2.77 11.41 -3.56
N GLY A 86 2.96 11.94 -4.77
CA GLY A 86 4.04 11.50 -5.66
C GLY A 86 3.73 10.23 -6.44
N ILE A 87 2.48 9.74 -6.43
CA ILE A 87 2.03 8.68 -7.33
C ILE A 87 0.76 9.11 -8.06
N ASP A 88 0.52 8.52 -9.22
CA ASP A 88 -0.75 8.70 -9.95
C ASP A 88 -1.92 8.13 -9.12
N ASP A 89 -3.03 8.85 -9.03
CA ASP A 89 -4.25 8.42 -8.34
C ASP A 89 -4.74 7.03 -8.80
N LEU A 90 -4.47 6.67 -10.06
CA LEU A 90 -4.77 5.36 -10.65
C LEU A 90 -3.94 4.21 -10.05
N LYS A 91 -2.92 4.51 -9.24
CA LYS A 91 -2.10 3.54 -8.50
C LYS A 91 -2.57 3.32 -7.06
N ARG A 92 -3.73 3.88 -6.69
CA ARG A 92 -4.46 3.52 -5.48
C ARG A 92 -5.53 2.48 -5.80
N ILE A 93 -5.33 1.26 -5.33
CA ILE A 93 -6.25 0.14 -5.49
C ILE A 93 -7.05 -0.04 -4.21
N LYS A 94 -8.37 -0.09 -4.36
CA LYS A 94 -9.30 -0.11 -3.23
C LYS A 94 -9.70 -1.55 -2.92
N ILE A 95 -9.73 -1.92 -1.64
CA ILE A 95 -10.23 -3.22 -1.19
C ILE A 95 -11.70 -3.36 -1.61
N PRO A 96 -12.10 -4.45 -2.28
CA PRO A 96 -13.48 -4.63 -2.70
C PRO A 96 -14.36 -4.95 -1.48
N ILE A 97 -15.10 -3.96 -0.96
CA ILE A 97 -15.93 -4.15 0.25
C ILE A 97 -16.90 -5.31 0.11
N LYS A 98 -17.48 -5.51 -1.08
CA LYS A 98 -18.41 -6.62 -1.37
C LYS A 98 -17.79 -8.02 -1.24
N GLN A 99 -16.48 -8.12 -1.20
CA GLN A 99 -15.74 -9.38 -1.07
C GLN A 99 -15.22 -9.61 0.35
N ARG A 100 -15.48 -8.69 1.28
CA ARG A 100 -15.04 -8.82 2.67
C ARG A 100 -16.04 -9.63 3.48
N THR A 101 -15.53 -10.51 4.33
CA THR A 101 -16.35 -11.20 5.33
C THR A 101 -16.64 -10.27 6.51
N PRO A 102 -17.70 -10.52 7.31
CA PRO A 102 -18.00 -9.70 8.48
C PRO A 102 -16.84 -9.56 9.47
N GLU A 103 -16.01 -10.59 9.61
CA GLU A 103 -14.84 -10.61 10.52
C GLU A 103 -13.69 -9.73 10.03
N GLN A 104 -13.66 -9.43 8.73
CA GLN A 104 -12.69 -8.52 8.13
C GLN A 104 -13.15 -7.05 8.23
N LEU A 105 -14.41 -6.80 8.56
CA LEU A 105 -14.97 -5.47 8.74
C LEU A 105 -14.82 -5.02 10.21
N GLY A 106 -14.92 -3.72 10.43
CA GLY A 106 -14.80 -3.14 11.77
C GLY A 106 -13.61 -2.21 11.91
N PHE A 107 -13.71 -1.33 12.91
CA PHE A 107 -12.78 -0.25 13.18
C PHE A 107 -11.30 -0.69 13.13
N THR A 108 -10.98 -1.78 13.83
CA THR A 108 -9.62 -2.34 13.91
C THR A 108 -9.36 -3.47 12.93
N ALA A 109 -10.32 -4.40 12.81
CA ALA A 109 -10.18 -5.57 11.96
C ALA A 109 -9.96 -5.17 10.50
N SER A 110 -10.57 -4.07 10.05
CA SER A 110 -10.41 -3.59 8.68
C SER A 110 -8.98 -3.27 8.30
N HIS A 111 -8.20 -2.81 9.27
CA HIS A 111 -6.81 -2.37 9.10
C HIS A 111 -5.82 -3.53 9.02
N SER A 112 -6.23 -4.75 9.40
CA SER A 112 -5.33 -5.89 9.50
C SER A 112 -4.73 -6.27 8.14
N ILE A 113 -3.42 -6.51 8.14
CA ILE A 113 -2.66 -6.91 6.95
C ILE A 113 -3.17 -8.20 6.32
N VAL A 114 -3.73 -9.12 7.11
CA VAL A 114 -4.28 -10.41 6.64
C VAL A 114 -5.45 -10.23 5.66
N ASN A 115 -6.06 -9.05 5.63
CA ASN A 115 -7.13 -8.74 4.70
C ASN A 115 -6.66 -8.38 3.30
N TYR A 116 -5.35 -8.36 3.03
CA TYR A 116 -4.78 -7.93 1.75
C TYR A 116 -4.40 -9.08 0.81
N ASP A 117 -4.61 -10.34 1.19
CA ASP A 117 -4.29 -11.51 0.35
C ASP A 117 -5.00 -11.51 -1.01
N TRP A 118 -6.15 -10.83 -1.12
CA TRP A 118 -6.90 -10.70 -2.37
C TRP A 118 -6.09 -10.07 -3.50
N ILE A 119 -5.05 -9.28 -3.21
CA ILE A 119 -4.19 -8.67 -4.25
C ILE A 119 -3.51 -9.73 -5.11
N PHE A 120 -3.28 -10.93 -4.56
CA PHE A 120 -2.64 -12.04 -5.25
C PHE A 120 -3.63 -12.94 -6.00
N SER A 121 -4.85 -13.08 -5.49
CA SER A 121 -5.86 -13.98 -6.06
C SER A 121 -6.81 -13.30 -7.04
N THR A 122 -7.00 -11.98 -6.92
CA THR A 122 -8.04 -11.24 -7.64
C THR A 122 -7.48 -10.34 -8.74
N ILE A 123 -6.25 -9.85 -8.58
CA ILE A 123 -5.62 -8.97 -9.57
C ILE A 123 -4.74 -9.81 -10.51
N THR A 124 -5.05 -9.81 -11.81
CA THR A 124 -4.26 -10.50 -12.84
C THR A 124 -3.16 -9.60 -13.40
N LYS A 125 -2.22 -10.19 -14.12
CA LYS A 125 -1.00 -9.51 -14.64
C LYS A 125 -1.28 -8.29 -15.52
N GLU A 126 -2.44 -8.28 -16.18
CA GLU A 126 -2.88 -7.23 -17.10
C GLU A 126 -3.61 -6.09 -16.36
N GLN A 127 -3.95 -6.28 -15.09
CA GLN A 127 -4.71 -5.33 -14.28
C GLN A 127 -3.79 -4.39 -13.50
N LYS A 128 -4.30 -3.17 -13.25
CA LYS A 128 -3.63 -2.20 -12.35
C LYS A 128 -3.57 -2.78 -10.94
N GLY A 129 -2.44 -2.59 -10.27
CA GLY A 129 -2.22 -3.14 -8.93
C GLY A 129 -1.72 -4.57 -8.91
N TYR A 130 -1.29 -5.12 -10.05
CA TYR A 130 -0.74 -6.47 -10.04
C TYR A 130 0.59 -6.51 -9.27
N VAL A 131 0.68 -7.41 -8.30
CA VAL A 131 1.93 -7.68 -7.58
C VAL A 131 2.81 -8.56 -8.46
N LYS A 132 3.94 -8.01 -8.92
CA LYS A 132 4.86 -8.71 -9.83
C LYS A 132 5.64 -9.75 -9.06
N THR A 133 5.58 -11.00 -9.52
CA THR A 133 6.48 -12.05 -9.04
C THR A 133 7.89 -11.82 -9.54
N ARG A 134 8.89 -12.00 -8.67
CA ARG A 134 10.29 -12.05 -9.08
C ARG A 134 10.65 -13.48 -9.49
N ASN A 135 11.31 -13.61 -10.63
CA ASN A 135 11.84 -14.87 -11.15
C ASN A 135 13.31 -15.02 -10.74
#